data_AF-A0A8J6C895-F1
#
_entry.id   AF-A0A8J6C895-F1
#
_cell.length_a   1.000
_cell.length_b   1.000
_cell.length_c   1.000
_cell.angle_alpha   90.00
_cell.angle_beta   90.00
_cell.angle_gamma   90.00
#
_symmetry.space_group_name_H-M   'P 1'
#
loop_
_entity.id
_entity.type
_entity.pdbx_description
1 polymer ?
#
loop_
_entity_poly.entity_id
_entity_poly.type
_entity_poly.pdbx_seq_one_letter_code
_entity_poly.pdbx_strand_id
1 'polypeptide(L)'
;MGYSAEYSFTWGSSFMVKDEQECCEACAAHNRTCSDRSNAHKPFWQASMQSAPSKCGKEAVGCNIWTYCPEERCFAFDIHNHSRHECWLKHSRTPLTPAVGSGGPFPPEMLSAPRKHWPWSVALNVWPWPLPEQASWTSGVLAPVGVRIRPQRPNMNKMFCDRHPPCPSQQSAVWPPTHVHENPD
;
A
#
# COMPACT_ATOMS: atom_id res chain seq x y z
N MET A 1 -9.90 -1.63 -5.59
CA MET A 1 -8.92 -0.53 -5.49
C MET A 1 -8.63 -0.31 -4.00
N GLY A 2 -7.78 -1.14 -3.41
CA GLY A 2 -7.33 -0.98 -2.02
C GLY A 2 -6.14 -0.05 -1.86
N TYR A 3 -6.24 0.87 -0.88
CA TYR A 3 -5.21 1.49 -0.02
C TYR A 3 -3.88 2.04 -0.56
N SER A 4 -3.51 1.79 -1.81
CA SER A 4 -2.52 2.56 -2.56
C SER A 4 -2.96 2.77 -4.01
N ALA A 5 -4.22 2.40 -4.33
CA ALA A 5 -4.65 1.99 -5.67
C ALA A 5 -5.23 3.07 -6.58
N GLU A 6 -5.46 4.30 -6.11
CA GLU A 6 -5.79 5.37 -7.06
C GLU A 6 -4.53 5.64 -7.88
N TYR A 7 -4.55 5.16 -9.14
CA TYR A 7 -3.45 5.24 -10.12
C TYR A 7 -2.24 4.32 -9.88
N SER A 8 -2.29 3.39 -8.91
CA SER A 8 -1.26 2.34 -8.79
C SER A 8 -1.68 1.03 -9.45
N PHE A 9 -0.77 0.45 -10.22
CA PHE A 9 -0.83 -0.93 -10.69
C PHE A 9 -0.27 -1.83 -9.59
N THR A 10 -1.11 -2.70 -9.01
CA THR A 10 -0.73 -3.69 -7.99
C THR A 10 -0.14 -4.98 -8.58
N TRP A 11 -0.12 -5.10 -9.91
CA TRP A 11 0.54 -6.20 -10.63
C TRP A 11 2.05 -5.96 -10.57
N GLY A 12 2.78 -6.57 -9.65
CA GLY A 12 4.22 -6.33 -9.56
C GLY A 12 4.96 -7.48 -8.92
N SER A 13 4.83 -7.63 -7.61
CA SER A 13 5.44 -8.74 -6.89
C SER A 13 4.97 -8.69 -5.44
N SER A 14 4.59 -9.83 -4.87
CA SER A 14 4.31 -9.97 -3.44
C SER A 14 5.19 -11.07 -2.87
N PHE A 15 5.92 -10.76 -1.81
CA PHE A 15 6.79 -11.73 -1.13
C PHE A 15 6.98 -11.36 0.33
N MET A 16 7.58 -12.28 1.09
CA MET A 16 7.86 -12.08 2.51
C MET A 16 9.27 -11.53 2.68
N VAL A 17 9.42 -10.49 3.49
CA VAL A 17 10.70 -9.82 3.82
C VAL A 17 10.80 -9.59 5.32
N LYS A 18 12.02 -9.49 5.85
CA LYS A 18 12.21 -9.35 7.30
C LYS A 18 11.60 -8.04 7.85
N ASP A 19 11.76 -6.93 7.13
CA ASP A 19 11.38 -5.58 7.56
C ASP A 19 11.04 -4.66 6.37
N GLU A 20 10.55 -3.47 6.68
CA GLU A 20 10.19 -2.44 5.71
C GLU A 20 11.39 -1.93 4.90
N GLN A 21 12.60 -1.98 5.47
CA GLN A 21 13.83 -1.58 4.79
C GLN A 21 14.16 -2.55 3.65
N GLU A 22 14.07 -3.86 3.90
CA GLU A 22 14.22 -4.87 2.85
C GLU A 22 13.15 -4.72 1.75
N CYS A 23 11.92 -4.34 2.12
CA CYS A 23 10.87 -4.05 1.13
C CYS A 23 11.24 -2.85 0.24
N CYS A 24 11.82 -1.80 0.83
CA CYS A 24 12.31 -0.63 0.09
C CYS A 24 13.44 -1.01 -0.88
N GLU A 25 14.43 -1.76 -0.41
CA GLU A 25 15.56 -2.22 -1.22
C GLU A 25 15.10 -3.11 -2.38
N ALA A 26 14.12 -4.00 -2.13
CA ALA A 26 13.54 -4.83 -3.16
C ALA A 26 12.78 -4.01 -4.21
N CYS A 27 12.08 -2.95 -3.80
CA CYS A 27 11.47 -2.00 -4.74
C CYS A 27 12.54 -1.32 -5.60
N ALA A 28 13.64 -0.87 -5.00
CA ALA A 28 14.74 -0.24 -5.73
C ALA A 28 15.40 -1.22 -6.73
N ALA A 29 15.62 -2.47 -6.33
CA ALA A 29 16.16 -3.52 -7.20
C ALA A 29 15.21 -3.87 -8.36
N HIS A 30 13.90 -3.94 -8.08
CA HIS A 30 12.89 -4.12 -9.11
C HIS A 30 12.86 -2.93 -10.07
N ASN A 31 12.98 -1.70 -9.57
CA ASN A 31 13.03 -0.51 -10.41
C ASN A 31 14.21 -0.54 -11.38
N ARG A 32 15.41 -0.87 -10.88
CA ARG A 32 16.63 -0.95 -11.70
C ARG A 32 16.57 -2.09 -12.73
N THR A 33 16.04 -3.25 -12.35
CA THR A 33 16.09 -4.46 -13.19
C THR A 33 14.91 -4.59 -14.14
N CYS A 34 13.68 -4.37 -13.64
CA CYS A 34 12.46 -4.75 -14.35
C CYS A 34 11.81 -3.62 -15.16
N SER A 35 12.43 -2.43 -15.22
CA SER A 35 11.94 -1.31 -16.04
C SER A 35 12.18 -1.49 -17.55
N ASP A 36 12.82 -2.58 -17.96
CA ASP A 36 13.02 -2.95 -19.36
C ASP A 36 12.33 -4.29 -19.66
N ARG A 37 11.56 -4.32 -20.75
CA ARG A 37 10.86 -5.51 -21.24
C ARG A 37 11.81 -6.66 -21.57
N SER A 38 13.05 -6.35 -21.97
CA SER A 38 14.09 -7.35 -22.25
C SER A 38 14.48 -8.18 -21.02
N ASN A 39 14.13 -7.69 -19.81
CA ASN A 39 14.40 -8.34 -18.54
C ASN A 39 13.21 -9.18 -18.02
N ALA A 40 12.16 -9.39 -18.83
CA ALA A 40 11.04 -10.25 -18.45
C ALA A 40 11.53 -11.62 -17.94
N HIS A 41 10.95 -12.09 -16.83
CA HIS A 41 11.29 -13.33 -16.14
C HIS A 41 12.71 -13.43 -15.56
N LYS A 42 13.57 -12.40 -15.69
CA LYS A 42 14.87 -12.39 -15.02
C LYS A 42 14.66 -12.21 -13.50
N PRO A 43 15.49 -12.86 -12.66
CA PRO A 43 15.47 -12.61 -11.23
C PRO A 43 15.89 -11.16 -10.94
N PHE A 44 15.27 -10.53 -9.94
CA PHE A 44 15.63 -9.18 -9.49
C PHE A 44 15.89 -9.09 -7.98
N TRP A 45 15.40 -10.04 -7.19
CA TRP A 45 15.52 -10.00 -5.73
C TRP A 45 15.49 -11.39 -5.13
N GLN A 46 16.31 -11.62 -4.09
CA GLN A 46 16.24 -12.80 -3.23
C GLN A 46 15.80 -12.35 -1.85
N ALA A 47 14.52 -12.54 -1.54
CA ALA A 47 14.00 -12.14 -0.24
C ALA A 47 14.55 -13.04 0.87
N SER A 48 14.84 -12.45 2.02
CA SER A 48 15.40 -13.15 3.18
C SER A 48 14.48 -14.23 3.72
N MET A 49 13.17 -14.08 3.53
CA MET A 49 12.13 -15.00 4.00
C MET A 49 11.53 -15.87 2.88
N GLN A 50 12.18 -15.95 1.71
CA GLN A 50 11.77 -16.84 0.63
C GLN A 50 12.93 -17.67 0.10
N SER A 51 12.61 -18.88 -0.37
CA SER A 51 13.58 -19.82 -0.91
C SER A 51 13.93 -19.55 -2.38
N ALA A 52 13.04 -18.91 -3.13
CA ALA A 52 13.22 -18.64 -4.55
C ALA A 52 13.31 -17.13 -4.81
N PRO A 53 14.09 -16.70 -5.82
CA PRO A 53 14.16 -15.28 -6.16
C PRO A 53 12.88 -14.82 -6.87
N SER A 54 12.48 -13.59 -6.54
CA SER A 54 11.44 -12.87 -7.26
C SER A 54 11.93 -12.52 -8.67
N LYS A 55 11.02 -12.60 -9.65
CA LYS A 55 11.32 -12.40 -11.07
C LYS A 55 10.52 -11.24 -11.64
N CYS A 56 11.08 -10.56 -12.63
CA CYS A 56 10.40 -9.49 -13.33
C CYS A 56 9.14 -9.99 -14.05
N GLY A 57 8.10 -9.16 -14.04
CA GLY A 57 6.89 -9.33 -14.85
C GLY A 57 7.14 -9.20 -16.34
N LYS A 58 6.07 -9.21 -17.15
CA LYS A 58 6.15 -9.01 -18.61
C LYS A 58 6.09 -7.53 -18.98
N GLU A 59 5.65 -6.71 -18.03
CA GLU A 59 5.49 -5.28 -18.13
C GLU A 59 6.85 -4.60 -17.90
N ALA A 60 7.17 -3.61 -18.73
CA ALA A 60 8.38 -2.78 -18.59
C ALA A 60 8.13 -1.63 -17.61
N VAL A 61 7.71 -1.95 -16.39
CA VAL A 61 7.42 -0.97 -15.34
C VAL A 61 8.11 -1.37 -14.05
N GLY A 62 9.03 -0.53 -13.58
CA GLY A 62 9.69 -0.69 -12.30
C GLY A 62 8.78 -0.31 -11.12
N CYS A 63 8.99 -0.95 -9.98
CA CYS A 63 8.41 -0.51 -8.71
C CYS A 63 8.80 0.94 -8.44
N ASN A 64 7.88 1.76 -7.93
CA ASN A 64 8.21 3.11 -7.45
C ASN A 64 7.44 3.51 -6.19
N ILE A 65 6.55 2.64 -5.71
CA ILE A 65 5.95 2.71 -4.39
C ILE A 65 5.84 1.29 -3.84
N TRP A 66 5.87 1.13 -2.52
CA TRP A 66 5.78 -0.17 -1.87
C TRP A 66 4.96 -0.09 -0.59
N THR A 67 4.47 -1.24 -0.12
CA THR A 67 3.82 -1.36 1.19
C THR A 67 4.26 -2.63 1.89
N TYR A 68 4.42 -2.55 3.21
CA TYR A 68 4.90 -3.62 4.10
C TYR A 68 3.94 -3.80 5.27
N CYS A 69 3.69 -5.04 5.67
CA CYS A 69 2.87 -5.36 6.83
C CYS A 69 3.75 -5.66 8.08
N PRO A 70 3.84 -4.73 9.05
CA PRO A 70 4.62 -4.93 10.28
C PRO A 70 3.88 -5.75 11.34
N GLU A 71 2.56 -5.85 11.24
CA GLU A 71 1.70 -6.52 12.23
C GLU A 71 1.41 -7.96 11.85
N GLU A 72 0.96 -8.77 12.82
CA GLU A 72 0.45 -10.12 12.56
C GLU A 72 -0.62 -10.16 11.46
N ARG A 73 -1.40 -9.08 11.33
CA ARG A 73 -2.39 -8.91 10.26
C ARG A 73 -2.58 -7.45 9.90
N CYS A 74 -2.53 -7.13 8.62
CA CYS A 74 -2.82 -5.78 8.13
C CYS A 74 -4.19 -5.71 7.44
N PHE A 75 -4.99 -4.71 7.81
CA PHE A 75 -6.31 -4.51 7.22
C PHE A 75 -6.23 -3.92 5.80
N ALA A 76 -7.01 -4.48 4.87
CA ALA A 76 -7.21 -3.91 3.54
C ALA A 76 -8.64 -4.18 3.05
N PHE A 77 -9.26 -3.20 2.40
CA PHE A 77 -10.63 -3.27 1.86
C PHE A 77 -10.74 -4.15 0.61
N ASP A 78 -9.62 -4.33 -0.07
CA ASP A 78 -9.47 -5.10 -1.29
C ASP A 78 -9.66 -6.61 -1.08
N ILE A 79 -9.42 -7.05 0.17
CA ILE A 79 -9.17 -8.44 0.58
C ILE A 79 -7.83 -8.94 0.03
N HIS A 80 -7.11 -9.71 0.85
CA HIS A 80 -6.27 -10.90 0.68
C HIS A 80 -5.73 -11.10 2.11
N ASN A 81 -5.60 -12.32 2.63
CA ASN A 81 -5.30 -12.54 4.06
C ASN A 81 -3.89 -12.07 4.41
N HIS A 82 -3.72 -10.77 4.65
CA HIS A 82 -2.40 -10.16 4.75
C HIS A 82 -1.77 -10.49 6.08
N SER A 83 -0.51 -10.88 6.03
CA SER A 83 0.23 -11.38 7.18
C SER A 83 1.51 -10.58 7.41
N ARG A 84 2.05 -10.68 8.62
CA ARG A 84 3.33 -10.08 8.98
C ARG A 84 4.39 -10.43 7.93
N HIS A 85 5.28 -9.48 7.65
CA HIS A 85 6.38 -9.61 6.68
C HIS A 85 6.00 -9.48 5.21
N GLU A 86 4.72 -9.34 4.91
CA GLU A 86 4.28 -9.23 3.52
C GLU A 86 4.67 -7.89 2.92
N CYS A 87 5.41 -7.93 1.81
CA CYS A 87 5.84 -6.79 1.02
C CYS A 87 5.17 -6.83 -0.35
N TRP A 88 4.63 -5.68 -0.76
CA TRP A 88 4.01 -5.49 -2.07
C TRP A 88 4.72 -4.38 -2.82
N LEU A 89 5.29 -4.75 -3.96
CA LEU A 89 5.89 -3.82 -4.91
C LEU A 89 4.83 -3.34 -5.90
N LYS A 90 4.73 -2.03 -6.10
CA LYS A 90 3.72 -1.44 -7.01
C LYS A 90 4.34 -0.35 -7.88
N HIS A 91 3.65 -0.05 -8.97
CA HIS A 91 3.97 1.09 -9.83
C HIS A 91 2.83 2.10 -9.81
N SER A 92 3.13 3.36 -9.50
CA SER A 92 2.23 4.49 -9.60
C SER A 92 2.67 5.44 -10.71
N ARG A 93 1.72 5.97 -11.47
CA ARG A 93 1.99 7.04 -12.45
C ARG A 93 2.27 8.39 -11.78
N THR A 94 1.90 8.53 -10.50
CA THR A 94 2.05 9.77 -9.72
C THR A 94 2.71 9.45 -8.37
N PRO A 95 3.97 8.95 -8.38
CA PRO A 95 4.62 8.46 -7.16
C PRO A 95 4.88 9.56 -6.14
N LEU A 96 5.02 10.82 -6.58
CA LEU A 96 5.25 11.97 -5.69
C LEU A 96 3.98 12.48 -4.99
N THR A 97 2.81 12.05 -5.45
CA THR A 97 1.51 12.33 -4.82
C THR A 97 0.76 11.01 -4.59
N PRO A 98 1.33 10.08 -3.80
CA PRO A 98 0.73 8.78 -3.64
C PRO A 98 -0.58 8.92 -2.87
N ALA A 99 -1.60 8.16 -3.27
CA ALA A 99 -2.75 7.92 -2.41
C ALA A 99 -2.27 7.04 -1.26
N VAL A 100 -2.09 7.63 -0.09
CA VAL A 100 -1.60 6.91 1.08
C VAL A 100 -2.82 6.41 1.85
N GLY A 101 -3.13 5.14 1.68
CA GLY A 101 -4.10 4.46 2.53
C GLY A 101 -3.49 4.00 3.87
N SER A 102 -2.17 4.03 3.98
CA SER A 102 -1.34 3.63 5.12
C SER A 102 -1.05 4.82 6.03
N GLY A 103 -1.82 5.01 7.11
CA GLY A 103 -1.41 5.92 8.18
C GLY A 103 -2.33 7.12 8.47
N GLY A 104 -3.60 7.05 8.07
CA GLY A 104 -4.63 7.96 8.58
C GLY A 104 -5.74 7.19 9.29
N PRO A 105 -6.38 7.78 10.34
CA PRO A 105 -7.54 7.17 10.95
C PRO A 105 -8.71 7.12 9.94
N PHE A 106 -9.53 6.08 10.03
CA PHE A 106 -10.78 6.07 9.27
C PHE A 106 -11.75 7.14 9.79
N PRO A 107 -12.67 7.60 8.93
CA PRO A 107 -13.74 8.49 9.36
C PRO A 107 -14.55 7.86 10.52
N PRO A 108 -14.92 8.62 11.57
CA PRO A 108 -15.73 8.11 12.69
C PRO A 108 -17.04 7.45 12.25
N GLU A 109 -17.67 7.98 11.20
CA GLU A 109 -18.89 7.43 10.61
C GLU A 109 -18.65 6.03 10.06
N MET A 110 -17.46 5.82 9.49
CA MET A 110 -17.06 4.53 8.94
C MET A 110 -16.74 3.52 10.04
N LEU A 111 -16.05 3.95 11.10
CA LEU A 111 -15.73 3.12 12.27
C LEU A 111 -16.99 2.60 12.98
N SER A 112 -18.05 3.42 13.01
CA SER A 112 -19.35 3.07 13.61
C SER A 112 -20.34 2.39 12.65
N ALA A 113 -20.04 2.35 11.35
CA ALA A 113 -20.94 1.78 10.36
C ALA A 113 -21.01 0.25 10.44
N PRO A 114 -22.19 -0.35 10.19
CA PRO A 114 -22.31 -1.78 9.93
C PRO A 114 -21.38 -2.19 8.77
N ARG A 115 -20.71 -3.33 8.90
CA ARG A 115 -19.76 -3.85 7.90
C ARG A 115 -20.28 -3.88 6.46
N LYS A 116 -21.57 -4.16 6.27
CA LYS A 116 -22.23 -4.16 4.96
C LYS A 116 -22.21 -2.80 4.25
N HIS A 117 -21.92 -1.71 4.97
CA HIS A 117 -21.80 -0.35 4.45
C HIS A 117 -20.34 0.07 4.19
N TRP A 118 -19.36 -0.77 4.49
CA TRP A 118 -17.98 -0.42 4.15
C TRP A 118 -17.84 -0.38 2.61
N PRO A 119 -17.08 0.58 2.02
CA PRO A 119 -17.03 0.82 0.57
C PRO A 119 -16.67 -0.42 -0.25
N TRP A 120 -15.99 -1.38 0.38
CA TRP A 120 -15.79 -2.73 -0.11
C TRP A 120 -16.01 -3.68 1.07
N SER A 121 -17.18 -4.34 1.09
CA SER A 121 -17.60 -5.20 2.19
C SER A 121 -16.63 -6.37 2.36
N VAL A 122 -15.75 -6.30 3.35
CA VAL A 122 -14.82 -7.39 3.69
C VAL A 122 -15.60 -8.49 4.39
N ALA A 123 -15.61 -9.70 3.83
CA ALA A 123 -16.31 -10.83 4.43
C ALA A 123 -15.75 -11.20 5.82
N LEU A 124 -16.60 -11.69 6.73
CA LEU A 124 -16.20 -11.99 8.13
C LEU A 124 -15.12 -13.06 8.22
N ASN A 125 -15.13 -14.03 7.31
CA ASN A 125 -14.08 -15.05 7.22
C ASN A 125 -12.73 -14.47 6.77
N VAL A 126 -12.71 -13.29 6.15
CA VAL A 126 -11.47 -12.61 5.70
C VAL A 126 -11.00 -11.54 6.68
N TRP A 127 -11.88 -11.00 7.51
CA TRP A 127 -11.48 -10.12 8.61
C TRP A 127 -12.51 -10.24 9.74
N PRO A 128 -12.30 -11.09 10.76
CA PRO A 128 -13.32 -11.31 11.79
C PRO A 128 -13.47 -10.14 12.78
N TRP A 129 -12.52 -9.21 12.84
CA TRP A 129 -12.49 -8.10 13.80
C TRP A 129 -13.25 -6.85 13.31
N PRO A 130 -13.53 -5.85 14.18
CA PRO A 130 -13.99 -4.53 13.76
C PRO A 130 -13.02 -3.84 12.78
N LEU A 131 -13.46 -2.75 12.15
CA LEU A 131 -12.56 -1.88 11.37
C LEU A 131 -11.51 -1.35 12.36
N PRO A 132 -10.20 -1.55 12.14
CA PRO A 132 -9.20 -0.95 13.01
C PRO A 132 -9.29 0.57 12.91
N GLU A 133 -8.86 1.31 13.92
CA GLU A 133 -8.93 2.79 13.89
C GLU A 133 -8.14 3.39 12.72
N GLN A 134 -7.03 2.75 12.35
CA GLN A 134 -6.15 3.12 11.25
C GLN A 134 -5.62 1.87 10.53
N ALA A 135 -5.21 2.03 9.27
CA ALA A 135 -4.49 0.98 8.56
C ALA A 135 -3.06 0.83 9.11
N SER A 136 -2.64 -0.39 9.41
CA SER A 136 -1.32 -0.73 9.99
C SER A 136 -0.20 -0.91 8.97
N TRP A 137 -0.45 -0.63 7.70
CA TRP A 137 0.54 -0.75 6.65
C TRP A 137 1.62 0.34 6.77
N THR A 138 2.89 -0.05 6.63
CA THR A 138 3.99 0.87 6.33
C THR A 138 4.10 1.02 4.82
N SER A 139 4.36 2.22 4.30
CA SER A 139 4.53 2.42 2.85
C SER A 139 5.61 3.42 2.54
N GLY A 140 6.22 3.28 1.37
CA GLY A 140 7.26 4.18 0.89
C GLY A 140 7.16 4.45 -0.61
N VAL A 141 7.92 5.44 -1.04
CA VAL A 141 8.02 5.90 -2.43
C VAL A 141 9.50 5.94 -2.78
N LEU A 142 9.86 5.42 -3.96
CA LEU A 142 11.18 5.68 -4.53
C LEU A 142 11.16 7.06 -5.18
N ALA A 143 11.89 8.00 -4.60
CA ALA A 143 12.06 9.33 -5.14
C ALA A 143 13.52 9.78 -5.03
N PRO A 144 13.98 10.68 -5.92
CA PRO A 144 15.29 11.30 -5.78
C PRO A 144 15.42 12.05 -4.46
N VAL A 145 16.65 12.13 -3.95
CA VAL A 145 16.99 12.89 -2.74
C VAL A 145 16.52 14.34 -2.87
N GLY A 146 15.93 14.88 -1.80
CA GLY A 146 15.44 16.25 -1.74
C GLY A 146 14.10 16.50 -2.44
N VAL A 147 13.49 15.49 -3.08
CA VAL A 147 12.16 15.62 -3.67
C VAL A 147 11.08 15.54 -2.59
N ARG A 148 10.23 16.57 -2.54
CA ARG A 148 9.11 16.61 -1.60
C ARG A 148 7.97 15.69 -2.05
N ILE A 149 7.70 14.65 -1.26
CA ILE A 149 6.52 13.81 -1.39
C ILE A 149 5.30 14.53 -0.79
N ARG A 150 4.16 14.46 -1.50
CA ARG A 150 2.88 15.06 -1.06
C ARG A 150 1.79 13.98 -1.01
N PRO A 151 1.74 13.16 0.05
CA PRO A 151 0.69 12.18 0.26
C PRO A 151 -0.70 12.78 0.10
N GLN A 152 -1.59 12.10 -0.62
CA GLN A 152 -3.01 12.45 -0.70
C GLN A 152 -3.82 11.47 0.16
N ARG A 153 -4.81 11.97 0.91
CA ARG A 153 -5.80 11.04 1.51
C ARG A 153 -6.66 10.50 0.38
N PRO A 154 -6.83 9.18 0.27
CA PRO A 154 -8.02 8.69 -0.38
C PRO A 154 -9.22 9.32 0.33
N ASN A 155 -10.17 9.88 -0.43
CA ASN A 155 -11.33 10.54 0.16
C ASN A 155 -12.34 9.49 0.64
N MET A 156 -11.93 8.69 1.64
CA MET A 156 -12.68 7.57 2.19
C MET A 156 -14.02 8.03 2.77
N ASN A 157 -14.06 9.20 3.40
CA ASN A 157 -15.30 9.81 3.87
C ASN A 157 -16.23 10.08 2.69
N LYS A 158 -15.78 10.78 1.64
CA LYS A 158 -16.62 10.99 0.44
C LYS A 158 -17.07 9.68 -0.20
N MET A 159 -16.18 8.71 -0.39
CA MET A 159 -16.53 7.42 -0.98
C MET A 159 -17.59 6.67 -0.16
N PHE A 160 -17.46 6.70 1.17
CA PHE A 160 -18.45 6.13 2.07
C PHE A 160 -19.78 6.90 2.00
N CYS A 161 -19.74 8.22 2.08
CA CYS A 161 -20.90 9.10 2.14
C CYS A 161 -21.68 9.19 0.82
N ASP A 162 -21.00 9.14 -0.33
CA ASP A 162 -21.63 9.05 -1.65
C ASP A 162 -22.50 7.79 -1.77
N ARG A 163 -22.14 6.73 -1.02
CA ARG A 163 -22.87 5.45 -1.01
C ARG A 163 -23.91 5.36 0.11
N HIS A 164 -23.68 6.05 1.23
CA HIS A 164 -24.47 5.93 2.46
C HIS A 164 -24.78 7.30 3.09
N PRO A 165 -25.66 8.12 2.48
CA PRO A 165 -26.11 9.37 3.10
C PRO A 165 -27.01 9.08 4.32
N PRO A 166 -27.10 9.99 5.32
CA PRO A 166 -26.38 11.27 5.43
C PRO A 166 -25.05 11.17 6.22
N CYS A 167 -24.12 12.10 5.94
CA CYS A 167 -22.87 12.23 6.70
C CYS A 167 -22.74 13.61 7.37
N PRO A 168 -22.14 13.70 8.57
CA PRO A 168 -21.73 14.97 9.17
C PRO A 168 -20.71 15.70 8.30
N SER A 169 -20.70 17.04 8.37
CA SER A 169 -19.74 17.89 7.64
C SER A 169 -18.30 17.56 8.02
N GLN A 170 -17.44 17.37 7.02
CA GLN A 170 -16.03 16.99 7.11
C GLN A 170 -15.28 17.72 8.25
N GLN A 171 -14.90 16.99 9.30
CA GLN A 171 -13.92 17.51 10.27
C GLN A 171 -12.50 17.13 9.81
N SER A 172 -11.64 18.14 9.78
CA SER A 172 -10.24 18.04 9.39
C SER A 172 -9.42 17.31 10.46
N ALA A 173 -9.19 16.01 10.30
CA ALA A 173 -8.27 15.27 11.18
C ALA A 173 -6.80 15.62 10.88
N VAL A 174 -6.03 15.98 11.91
CA VAL A 174 -4.58 16.25 11.87
C VAL A 174 -3.80 14.97 11.52
N TRP A 175 -2.72 15.09 10.75
CA TRP A 175 -1.94 13.98 10.22
C TRP A 175 -0.78 13.58 11.15
N PRO A 176 -0.51 12.28 11.36
CA PRO A 176 0.81 11.85 11.81
C PRO A 176 1.83 12.00 10.67
N PRO A 177 3.12 12.23 10.98
CA PRO A 177 4.17 12.33 9.97
C PRO A 177 4.30 11.04 9.17
N THR A 178 4.44 11.17 7.85
CA THR A 178 4.71 10.05 6.94
C THR A 178 6.17 9.65 7.09
N HIS A 179 6.46 8.38 7.35
CA HIS A 179 7.83 7.87 7.34
C HIS A 179 8.33 7.83 5.89
N VAL A 180 9.14 8.82 5.51
CA VAL A 180 9.84 8.83 4.22
C VAL A 180 11.18 8.15 4.44
N HIS A 181 11.33 6.92 3.93
CA HIS A 181 12.64 6.28 3.83
C HIS A 181 13.33 6.82 2.58
N GLU A 182 14.38 7.62 2.78
CA GLU A 182 15.26 8.08 1.72
C GLU A 182 16.15 6.93 1.26
N ASN A 183 16.37 6.81 -0.06
CA ASN A 183 17.20 5.77 -0.63
C ASN A 183 18.67 6.09 -0.31
N PRO A 184 19.46 5.20 0.32
CA PRO A 184 20.91 5.38 0.38
C PRO A 184 21.49 5.15 -1.01
N ASP A 185 22.36 6.08 -1.44
CA ASP A 185 23.08 6.04 -2.72
C ASP A 185 23.93 4.76 -2.90
#